data_AF-A0A439MZ43-F1
#
_entry.id   AF-A0A439MZ43-F1
#
_cell.length_a   1.000
_cell.length_b   1.000
_cell.length_c   1.000
_cell.angle_alpha   90.00
_cell.angle_beta   90.00
_cell.angle_gamma   90.00
#
_symmetry.space_group_name_H-M   'P 1'
#
loop_
_entity.id
_entity.type
_entity.pdbx_description
1 polymer ?
#
loop_
_entity_poly.entity_id
_entity_poly.type
_entity_poly.pdbx_seq_one_letter_code
_entity_poly.pdbx_strand_id
1 'polypeptide(L)' 'YCPVVEFGLVGKTMHMVDERVALADLETLTQIYQRFIEDWFAQGAS' A
#
# COMPACT_ATOMS: atom_id res chain seq x y z
N TYR A 1 -14.35 -4.23 18.49
CA TYR A 1 -13.87 -4.87 17.25
C TYR A 1 -13.47 -3.76 16.29
N CYS A 2 -12.22 -3.73 15.85
CA CYS A 2 -11.72 -2.76 14.88
C CYS A 2 -11.25 -3.56 13.66
N PRO A 3 -11.97 -3.54 12.53
CA PRO A 3 -11.55 -4.25 11.33
C PRO A 3 -10.35 -3.53 10.72
N VAL A 4 -9.15 -4.04 10.97
CA VAL A 4 -7.90 -3.51 10.44
C VAL A 4 -7.38 -4.47 9.37
N VAL A 5 -6.89 -3.93 8.26
CA VAL A 5 -6.22 -4.66 7.20
C VAL A 5 -4.81 -4.12 7.06
N GLU A 6 -3.84 -5.03 7.00
CA GLU A 6 -2.45 -4.71 6.73
C GLU A 6 -2.12 -5.06 5.27
N PHE A 7 -1.58 -4.09 4.53
CA PHE A 7 -1.19 -4.24 3.14
C PHE A 7 0.07 -3.40 2.88
N GLY A 8 1.01 -3.92 2.09
CA GLY A 8 2.29 -3.26 1.87
C GLY A 8 3.23 -4.04 0.97
N LEU A 9 4.48 -3.57 0.86
CA LEU A 9 5.53 -4.17 0.04
C LEU A 9 6.02 -5.50 0.60
N VAL A 10 6.53 -6.36 -0.27
CA VAL A 10 7.23 -7.59 0.15
C VAL A 10 8.64 -7.23 0.63
N GLY A 11 8.87 -7.35 1.94
CA GLY A 11 10.14 -7.01 2.61
C GLY A 11 11.29 -7.97 2.34
N LYS A 12 11.68 -8.20 1.08
CA LYS A 12 12.78 -9.12 0.71
C LYS A 12 14.13 -8.76 1.36
N THR A 13 14.37 -7.48 1.61
CA THR A 13 15.59 -6.96 2.24
C THR A 13 15.28 -6.23 3.55
N MET A 14 14.12 -6.47 4.16
CA MET A 14 13.69 -5.76 5.36
C MET A 14 14.69 -5.98 6.50
N HIS A 15 15.06 -4.90 7.21
CA HIS A 15 16.05 -4.89 8.29
C HIS A 15 17.51 -5.17 7.87
N MET A 16 17.83 -5.07 6.58
CA MET A 16 19.22 -5.09 6.10
C MET A 16 19.80 -3.66 6.03
N VAL A 17 21.13 -3.53 6.08
CA VAL A 17 21.81 -2.22 5.98
C VAL A 17 21.51 -1.52 4.64
N ASP A 18 21.35 -2.29 3.56
CA ASP A 18 20.95 -1.82 2.22
C ASP A 18 19.52 -2.30 1.90
N GLU A 19 18.57 -1.92 2.75
CA GLU A 19 17.15 -2.19 2.51
C GLU A 19 16.67 -1.43 1.27
N ARG A 20 16.11 -2.15 0.29
CA ARG A 20 15.66 -1.60 -0.98
C ARG A 20 14.49 -2.38 -1.56
N VAL A 21 13.76 -1.72 -2.44
CA VAL A 21 12.63 -2.29 -3.17
C VAL A 21 12.73 -1.95 -4.66
N ALA A 22 12.11 -2.76 -5.51
CA ALA A 22 11.99 -2.41 -6.92
C ALA A 22 11.07 -1.19 -7.06
N LEU A 23 11.46 -0.23 -7.90
CA LEU A 23 10.65 0.97 -8.14
C LEU A 23 9.25 0.62 -8.66
N ALA A 24 9.15 -0.40 -9.52
CA ALA A 24 7.87 -0.88 -10.04
C ALA A 24 6.91 -1.38 -8.93
N ASP A 25 7.45 -2.01 -7.87
CA ASP A 25 6.63 -2.46 -6.73
C ASP A 25 6.13 -1.25 -5.93
N LEU A 26 6.98 -0.23 -5.75
CA LEU A 26 6.59 1.02 -5.09
C LEU A 26 5.50 1.77 -5.86
N GLU A 27 5.67 1.94 -7.18
CA GLU A 27 4.69 2.57 -8.07
C GLU A 27 3.35 1.83 -8.05
N THR A 28 3.39 0.49 -8.11
CA THR A 28 2.19 -0.34 -8.02
C THR A 28 1.48 -0.14 -6.68
N LEU A 29 2.23 -0.11 -5.57
CA LEU A 29 1.64 0.12 -4.25
C LEU A 29 0.98 1.51 -4.16
N THR A 30 1.61 2.55 -4.72
CA THR A 30 1.03 3.89 -4.78
C THR A 30 -0.31 3.89 -5.53
N GLN A 31 -0.38 3.22 -6.69
CA GLN A 31 -1.62 3.14 -7.47
C GLN A 31 -2.74 2.42 -6.70
N ILE A 32 -2.41 1.36 -5.97
CA ILE A 32 -3.39 0.63 -5.14
C ILE A 32 -3.96 1.53 -4.05
N TYR A 33 -3.10 2.24 -3.30
CA TYR A 33 -3.56 3.16 -2.26
C TYR A 33 -4.38 4.32 -2.81
N GLN A 34 -3.97 4.89 -3.93
CA GLN A 34 -4.73 5.95 -4.59
C GLN A 34 -6.15 5.47 -4.92
N ARG A 35 -6.26 4.32 -5.60
CA ARG A 35 -7.55 3.74 -5.97
C ARG A 35 -8.41 3.42 -4.75
N PHE A 36 -7.81 2.86 -3.71
CA PHE A 36 -8.51 2.55 -2.46
C PHE A 36 -9.11 3.80 -1.81
N ILE A 37 -8.34 4.89 -1.73
CA ILE A 37 -8.78 6.15 -1.13
C ILE A 37 -9.89 6.79 -1.98
N GLU A 38 -9.72 6.81 -3.30
CA GLU A 38 -10.74 7.31 -4.24
C GLU A 38 -12.06 6.55 -4.08
N ASP A 39 -12.00 5.21 -4.12
CA ASP A 39 -13.18 4.35 -3.99
C ASP A 39 -13.83 4.51 -2.60
N TRP A 40 -13.05 4.70 -1.53
CA TRP A 40 -13.55 4.90 -0.16
C TRP A 40 -14.36 6.19 -0.03
N PHE A 41 -13.82 7.32 -0.51
CA PHE A 41 -14.53 8.60 -0.46
C PHE A 41 -15.70 8.65 -1.43
N ALA A 42 -15.62 7.99 -2.59
CA ALA A 42 -16.74 7.87 -3.52
C ALA A 42 -17.94 7.13 -2.89
N GLN A 43 -17.68 6.09 -2.09
CA GLN A 43 -18.74 5.35 -1.38
C GLN A 43 -19.35 6.17 -0.24
N GLY A 44 -18.55 6.96 0.48
CA GLY A 44 -19.03 7.80 1.60
C GLY A 44 -19.81 9.06 1.19
N ALA A 45 -19.85 9.39 -0.11
CA ALA A 45 -20.59 10.53 -0.65
C ALA A 45 -22.03 10.19 -1.08
N SER A 46 -22.52 8.99 -0.71
CA SER A 46 -23.86 8.47 -1.04
C SER A 46 -24.89 8.72 0.07
#